data_AF-A0A4S0QVP2-F1
#
_entry.id   AF-A0A4S0QVP2-F1
#
_cell.length_a   1.000
_cell.length_b   1.000
_cell.length_c   1.000
_cell.angle_alpha   90.00
_cell.angle_beta   90.00
_cell.angle_gamma   90.00
#
_symmetry.space_group_name_H-M   'P 1'
#
loop_
_entity.id
_entity.type
_entity.pdbx_description
1 polymer ?
#
loop_
_entity_poly.entity_id
_entity_poly.type
_entity_poly.pdbx_seq_one_letter_code
_entity_poly.pdbx_strand_id
1 'polypeptide(L)'
;MNETRRFAVAALLLATVLGTSTARADYMLGSYVARISERDHQASDGYPLDSAAQMVRQDRANWHKFHRRDRDDEGDAWFRSNEDRADLERMLKRGGAMSGATRRA
;
A
#
# COMPACT_ATOMS: atom_id res chain seq x y z
N MET A 1 52.45 -14.64 11.17
CA MET A 1 51.22 -14.34 10.41
C MET A 1 51.53 -13.23 9.42
N ASN A 2 51.44 -13.53 8.13
CA ASN A 2 51.76 -12.67 7.00
C ASN A 2 50.77 -11.49 6.86
N GLU A 3 51.28 -10.31 6.51
CA GLU A 3 50.53 -9.05 6.44
C GLU A 3 49.28 -9.14 5.55
N THR A 4 49.36 -9.86 4.44
CA THR A 4 48.24 -10.12 3.53
C THR A 4 47.06 -10.82 4.23
N ARG A 5 47.32 -11.75 5.17
CA ARG A 5 46.26 -12.42 5.94
C ARG A 5 45.61 -11.46 6.95
N ARG A 6 46.37 -10.50 7.49
CA ARG A 6 45.83 -9.47 8.40
C ARG A 6 44.89 -8.52 7.66
N PHE A 7 45.27 -8.08 6.46
CA PHE A 7 44.42 -7.23 5.62
C PHE A 7 43.15 -7.96 5.15
N ALA A 8 43.26 -9.23 4.77
CA ALA A 8 42.10 -10.02 4.38
C ALA A 8 41.09 -10.22 5.53
N VAL A 9 41.58 -10.48 6.74
CA VAL A 9 40.74 -10.61 7.94
C VAL A 9 40.08 -9.27 8.30
N ALA A 10 40.82 -8.17 8.22
CA ALA A 10 40.27 -6.83 8.48
C ALA A 10 39.19 -6.42 7.47
N ALA A 11 39.38 -6.72 6.19
CA ALA A 11 38.40 -6.45 5.14
C ALA A 11 37.12 -7.28 5.32
N LEU A 12 37.25 -8.55 5.70
CA LEU A 12 36.11 -9.43 5.96
C LEU A 12 35.30 -8.96 7.19
N LEU A 13 35.99 -8.54 8.26
CA LEU A 13 35.34 -7.98 9.45
C LEU A 13 34.58 -6.68 9.13
N LEU A 14 35.17 -5.79 8.33
CA LEU A 14 34.51 -4.54 7.92
C LEU A 14 33.26 -4.80 7.06
N ALA A 15 33.30 -5.79 6.17
CA ALA A 15 32.14 -6.17 5.36
C ALA A 15 30.99 -6.73 6.21
N THR A 16 31.28 -7.46 7.28
CA THR A 16 30.24 -7.97 8.19
C THR A 16 29.55 -6.88 9.00
N VAL A 17 30.24 -5.79 9.34
CA VAL A 17 29.64 -4.66 10.09
C VAL A 17 28.74 -3.83 9.18
N LEU A 18 29.15 -3.59 7.92
CA LEU A 18 28.38 -2.79 6.96
C LEU A 18 27.17 -3.52 6.38
N GLY A 19 27.11 -4.86 6.44
CA GLY A 19 26.02 -5.66 5.90
C GLY A 19 24.78 -5.80 6.80
N THR A 20 24.82 -5.28 8.03
CA THR A 20 23.73 -5.44 9.01
C THR A 20 22.69 -4.32 8.94
N SER A 21 22.07 -4.16 7.77
CA SER A 21 20.82 -3.41 7.68
C SER A 21 19.75 -4.19 8.44
N THR A 22 19.45 -3.76 9.67
CA THR A 22 18.31 -4.31 10.44
C THR A 22 17.05 -4.15 9.59
N ALA A 23 16.45 -5.27 9.19
CA ALA A 23 15.12 -5.25 8.57
C ALA A 23 14.16 -4.66 9.60
N ARG A 24 13.72 -3.41 9.38
CA ARG A 24 12.64 -2.84 10.16
C ARG A 24 11.36 -3.50 9.68
N ALA A 25 10.72 -4.27 10.55
CA ALA A 25 9.39 -4.76 10.28
C ALA A 25 8.46 -3.54 10.11
N ASP A 26 7.70 -3.52 9.02
CA ASP A 26 6.64 -2.52 8.86
C ASP A 26 5.62 -2.70 9.97
N TYR A 27 5.32 -1.62 10.70
CA TYR A 27 4.24 -1.63 11.68
C TYR A 27 2.90 -1.49 10.95
N MET A 28 1.94 -2.35 11.29
CA MET A 28 0.57 -2.20 10.80
C MET A 28 0.05 -0.81 11.23
N LEU A 29 -0.21 0.05 10.24
CA LEU A 29 -0.78 1.38 10.49
C LEU A 29 -2.17 1.28 11.12
N GLY A 30 -2.97 0.34 10.62
CA GLY A 30 -4.28 -0.05 11.12
C GLY A 30 -5.06 -0.78 10.02
N SER A 31 -6.37 -0.94 10.24
CA SER A 31 -7.30 -1.51 9.26
C SER A 31 -8.57 -0.68 9.21
N TYR A 32 -9.23 -0.72 8.06
CA TYR A 32 -10.60 -0.25 7.90
C TYR A 32 -11.38 -1.30 7.11
N VAL A 33 -12.68 -1.34 7.34
CA VAL A 33 -13.64 -2.13 6.56
C VAL A 33 -14.61 -1.18 5.88
N ALA A 34 -14.89 -1.44 4.61
CA ALA A 34 -15.89 -0.73 3.83
C ALA A 34 -16.63 -1.71 2.92
N ARG A 35 -17.89 -1.42 2.63
CA ARG A 35 -18.64 -2.17 1.64
C ARG A 35 -18.71 -1.34 0.36
N ILE A 36 -18.04 -1.82 -0.68
CA ILE A 36 -18.08 -1.21 -2.02
C ILE A 36 -19.55 -1.09 -2.48
N SER A 37 -20.03 0.14 -2.60
CA SER A 37 -21.39 0.46 -3.01
C SER A 37 -21.46 0.79 -4.50
N GLU A 38 -22.67 0.95 -5.03
CA GLU A 38 -22.88 1.37 -6.42
C GLU A 38 -22.16 2.71 -6.74
N ARG A 39 -22.01 3.59 -5.75
CA ARG A 39 -21.33 4.88 -5.89
C ARG A 39 -19.82 4.75 -6.11
N ASP A 40 -19.24 3.65 -5.67
CA ASP A 40 -17.82 3.39 -5.80
C ASP A 40 -17.48 2.72 -7.15
N HIS A 41 -18.49 2.34 -7.93
CA HIS A 41 -18.32 1.82 -9.29
C HIS A 41 -18.19 2.93 -10.34
N GLN A 42 -18.30 4.20 -9.93
CA GLN A 42 -18.27 5.35 -10.82
C GLN A 42 -17.19 6.33 -10.38
N ALA A 43 -16.34 6.74 -11.31
CA ALA A 43 -15.41 7.83 -11.08
C ALA A 43 -16.16 9.13 -10.77
N SER A 44 -15.45 10.09 -10.19
CA SER A 44 -16.05 11.37 -9.77
C SER A 44 -16.59 12.22 -10.93
N ASP A 45 -16.15 11.94 -12.15
CA ASP A 45 -16.61 12.51 -13.44
C ASP A 45 -17.57 11.58 -14.20
N GLY A 46 -17.97 10.46 -13.60
CA GLY A 46 -19.11 9.64 -14.02
C GLY A 46 -18.81 8.45 -14.93
N TYR A 47 -17.56 8.21 -15.32
CA TYR A 47 -17.23 7.01 -16.09
C TYR A 47 -17.16 5.76 -15.17
N PRO A 48 -17.51 4.56 -15.68
CA PRO A 48 -17.47 3.33 -14.88
C PRO A 48 -16.04 2.92 -14.55
N LEU A 49 -15.83 2.41 -13.34
CA LEU A 49 -14.58 1.82 -12.89
C LEU A 49 -14.61 0.31 -13.13
N ASP A 50 -13.52 -0.24 -13.67
CA ASP A 50 -13.45 -1.62 -14.16
C ASP A 50 -12.64 -2.55 -13.25
N SER A 51 -12.16 -2.02 -12.12
CA SER A 51 -11.37 -2.79 -11.17
C SER A 51 -11.66 -2.43 -9.72
N ALA A 52 -11.65 -3.44 -8.87
CA ALA A 52 -11.80 -3.26 -7.42
C ALA A 52 -10.77 -2.27 -6.83
N ALA A 53 -9.56 -2.18 -7.40
CA ALA A 53 -8.55 -1.22 -6.94
C ALA A 53 -8.98 0.23 -7.18
N GLN A 54 -9.60 0.52 -8.33
CA GLN A 54 -10.16 1.84 -8.59
C GLN A 54 -11.38 2.12 -7.70
N MET A 55 -12.23 1.11 -7.50
CA MET A 55 -13.43 1.26 -6.64
C MET A 55 -13.04 1.56 -5.19
N VAL A 56 -12.05 0.86 -4.62
CA VAL A 56 -11.50 1.15 -3.30
C VAL A 56 -10.93 2.57 -3.22
N ARG A 57 -10.26 3.03 -4.28
CA ARG A 57 -9.77 4.41 -4.34
C ARG A 57 -10.91 5.43 -4.35
N GLN A 58 -11.97 5.15 -5.11
CA GLN A 58 -13.14 6.02 -5.20
C GLN A 58 -13.90 6.05 -3.87
N ASP A 59 -14.04 4.92 -3.19
CA ASP A 59 -14.58 4.82 -1.83
C ASP A 59 -13.79 5.71 -0.85
N ARG A 60 -12.46 5.60 -0.82
CA ARG A 60 -11.64 6.49 0.04
C ARG A 60 -11.72 7.96 -0.38
N ALA A 61 -12.00 8.27 -1.65
CA ALA A 61 -12.29 9.64 -2.07
C ALA A 61 -13.68 10.10 -1.61
N ASN A 62 -14.69 9.23 -1.67
CA ASN A 62 -16.03 9.48 -1.16
C ASN A 62 -15.98 9.78 0.34
N TRP A 63 -15.22 9.00 1.11
CA TRP A 63 -14.99 9.23 2.54
C TRP A 63 -14.26 10.57 2.83
N HIS A 64 -13.04 10.74 2.33
CA HIS A 64 -12.14 11.84 2.77
C HIS A 64 -12.32 13.16 2.01
N LYS A 65 -12.60 13.10 0.70
CA LYS A 65 -12.66 14.29 -0.15
C LYS A 65 -14.08 14.82 -0.27
N PHE A 66 -15.04 13.93 -0.55
CA PHE A 66 -16.41 14.33 -0.87
C PHE A 66 -17.35 14.29 0.34
N HIS A 67 -16.93 13.70 1.46
CA HIS A 67 -17.75 13.51 2.67
C HIS A 67 -19.08 12.77 2.37
N ARG A 68 -19.05 11.86 1.40
CA ARG A 68 -20.18 11.03 0.91
C ARG A 68 -20.03 9.58 1.39
N ARG A 69 -19.79 9.40 2.68
CA ARG A 69 -19.60 8.07 3.29
C ARG A 69 -20.84 7.19 3.15
N ASP A 70 -20.61 5.91 2.92
CA ASP A 70 -21.62 4.87 3.07
C ASP A 70 -21.80 4.48 4.55
N ARG A 71 -22.96 3.87 4.87
CA ARG A 71 -23.29 3.51 6.25
C ARG A 71 -22.31 2.51 6.86
N ASP A 72 -21.77 1.64 6.01
CA ASP A 72 -20.96 0.50 6.41
C ASP A 72 -19.45 0.80 6.28
N ASP A 73 -19.08 2.07 6.06
CA ASP A 73 -17.69 2.50 5.93
C ASP A 73 -17.08 2.83 7.29
N GLU A 74 -15.92 2.26 7.55
CA GLU A 74 -15.05 2.68 8.64
C GLU A 74 -14.14 3.84 8.22
N GLY A 75 -13.82 4.66 9.23
CA GLY A 75 -12.87 5.74 9.07
C GLY A 75 -11.43 5.29 9.18
N ASP A 76 -10.56 6.07 8.56
CA ASP A 76 -9.11 5.87 8.59
C ASP A 76 -8.36 7.20 8.70
N ALA A 77 -7.07 7.15 9.04
CA ALA A 77 -6.23 8.34 9.19
C ALA A 77 -5.28 8.59 8.01
N TRP A 78 -5.22 7.69 7.02
CA TRP A 78 -4.09 7.62 6.08
C TRP A 78 -4.46 8.06 4.67
N PHE A 79 -5.68 7.84 4.19
CA PHE A 79 -6.03 8.09 2.79
C PHE A 79 -6.60 9.49 2.54
N ARG A 80 -6.02 10.49 3.20
CA ARG A 80 -6.53 11.87 3.24
C ARG A 80 -6.20 12.65 1.97
N SER A 81 -5.03 12.43 1.38
CA SER A 81 -4.61 13.10 0.13
C SER A 81 -4.97 12.29 -1.13
N ASN A 82 -4.92 12.93 -2.29
CA ASN A 82 -5.12 12.22 -3.57
C ASN A 82 -3.98 11.26 -3.84
N GLU A 83 -2.78 11.62 -3.42
CA GLU A 83 -1.53 10.88 -3.55
C GLU A 83 -1.60 9.59 -2.73
N ASP A 84 -2.00 9.64 -1.45
CA ASP A 84 -2.16 8.44 -0.60
C ASP A 84 -3.13 7.43 -1.24
N ARG A 85 -4.21 7.94 -1.82
CA ARG A 85 -5.23 7.15 -2.53
C ARG A 85 -4.72 6.55 -3.84
N ALA A 86 -3.88 7.28 -4.58
CA ALA A 86 -3.22 6.76 -5.78
C ALA A 86 -2.20 5.67 -5.42
N ASP A 87 -1.50 5.82 -4.30
CA ASP A 87 -0.53 4.86 -3.80
C ASP A 87 -1.20 3.55 -3.36
N LEU A 88 -2.35 3.66 -2.68
CA LEU A 88 -3.23 2.54 -2.36
C LEU A 88 -3.65 1.79 -3.63
N GLU A 89 -4.15 2.48 -4.65
CA GLU A 89 -4.54 1.85 -5.92
C GLU A 89 -3.37 1.11 -6.58
N ARG A 90 -2.19 1.74 -6.64
CA ARG A 90 -0.98 1.11 -7.18
C ARG A 90 -0.58 -0.13 -6.39
N MET A 91 -0.71 -0.10 -5.06
CA MET A 91 -0.45 -1.26 -4.20
C MET A 91 -1.42 -2.41 -4.50
N LEU A 92 -2.72 -2.14 -4.58
CA LEU A 92 -3.75 -3.15 -4.85
C LEU A 92 -3.64 -3.75 -6.26
N LYS A 93 -3.10 -3.00 -7.22
CA LYS A 93 -2.82 -3.50 -8.58
C LYS A 93 -1.63 -4.47 -8.63
N ARG A 94 -0.76 -4.53 -7.61
CA ARG A 94 0.39 -5.45 -7.60
C ARG A 94 -0.08 -6.91 -7.55
N GLY A 95 0.72 -7.79 -8.14
CA GLY A 95 0.49 -9.24 -8.08
C GLY A 95 0.44 -9.72 -6.63
N GLY A 96 -0.54 -10.57 -6.32
CA GLY A 96 -0.72 -11.14 -4.98
C GLY A 96 -1.50 -10.27 -3.98
N ALA A 97 -1.73 -8.97 -4.25
CA ALA A 97 -2.51 -8.11 -3.36
C ALA A 97 -4.01 -8.46 -3.35
N MET A 98 -4.52 -8.99 -4.46
CA MET A 98 -5.91 -9.45 -4.60
C MET A 98 -5.98 -10.69 -5.48
N SER A 99 -6.99 -11.52 -5.25
CA SER A 99 -7.33 -12.62 -6.15
C SER A 99 -7.72 -12.07 -7.53
N GLY A 100 -7.55 -12.89 -8.58
CA GLY A 100 -7.98 -12.50 -9.93
C GLY A 100 -9.49 -12.25 -10.04
N ALA A 101 -10.29 -12.98 -9.26
CA ALA A 101 -11.74 -12.79 -9.19
C ALA A 101 -12.08 -11.43 -8.56
N THR A 102 -11.48 -11.12 -7.40
CA THR A 102 -11.68 -9.84 -6.70
C THR A 102 -11.27 -8.65 -7.56
N ARG A 103 -10.17 -8.75 -8.32
CA ARG A 103 -9.70 -7.65 -9.16
C ARG A 103 -10.74 -7.18 -10.19
N ARG A 104 -11.58 -8.10 -10.68
CA ARG A 104 -12.58 -7.88 -11.74
C ARG A 104 -14.02 -7.86 -11.23
N ALA A 105 -14.20 -7.84 -9.91
CA ALA A 105 -15.53 -7.82 -9.29
C ALA A 105 -16.26 -6.50 -9.58
#